data_AF-A0A6J4KT44-F1
#
_entry.id   AF-A0A6J4KT44-F1
#
_cell.length_a   1.000
_cell.length_b   1.000
_cell.length_c   1.000
_cell.angle_alpha   90.00
_cell.angle_beta   90.00
_cell.angle_gamma   90.00
#
_symmetry.space_group_name_H-M   'P 1'
#
loop_
_entity.id
_entity.type
_entity.pdbx_description
1 polymer ?
#
loop_
_entity_poly.entity_id
_entity_poly.type
_entity_poly.pdbx_seq_one_letter_code
_entity_poly.pdbx_strand_id
1 'polypeptide(L)'
;MPRALRQLRHPLWSPPAPRGFGDAMQDWADPDALLNRAELARTLGRRMAGAGPDPRALLDVVEVPPVDPVRAMLSDSRIAPGERIALALAAPAFQWR
;
A
#
# COMPACT_ATOMS: atom_id res chain seq x y z
N MET A 1 -28.85 -19.21 9.62
CA MET A 1 -28.49 -18.48 8.38
C MET A 1 -26.99 -18.31 8.11
N PRO A 2 -26.09 -17.94 9.05
CA PRO A 2 -24.67 -17.66 8.72
C PRO A 2 -23.83 -18.88 8.28
N ARG A 3 -24.35 -20.11 8.43
CA ARG A 3 -23.68 -21.35 8.00
C ARG A 3 -23.85 -21.61 6.49
N ALA A 4 -25.04 -21.32 5.93
CA ALA A 4 -25.30 -21.45 4.49
C ALA A 4 -24.47 -20.45 3.67
N LEU A 5 -24.35 -19.21 4.17
CA LEU A 5 -23.53 -18.17 3.53
C LEU A 5 -22.03 -18.50 3.53
N ARG A 6 -21.53 -19.14 4.60
CA ARG A 6 -20.15 -19.66 4.62
C ARG A 6 -19.91 -20.78 3.62
N GLN A 7 -20.87 -21.69 3.44
CA GLN A 7 -20.78 -22.77 2.44
C GLN A 7 -20.76 -22.22 1.00
N LEU A 8 -21.45 -21.11 0.76
CA LEU A 8 -21.45 -20.41 -0.53
C LEU A 8 -20.28 -19.44 -0.73
N ARG A 9 -19.31 -19.42 0.20
CA ARG A 9 -18.18 -18.47 0.19
C ARG A 9 -18.59 -16.99 0.17
N HIS A 10 -19.76 -16.67 0.73
CA HIS A 10 -20.24 -15.30 0.96
C HIS A 10 -20.25 -14.97 2.46
N PRO A 11 -19.09 -14.90 3.13
CA PRO A 11 -19.06 -14.53 4.53
C PRO A 11 -19.61 -13.10 4.70
N LEU A 12 -20.60 -12.94 5.58
CA LEU A 12 -21.11 -11.62 5.94
C LEU A 12 -20.00 -10.85 6.67
N TRP A 13 -19.76 -9.61 6.23
CA TRP A 13 -18.82 -8.68 6.89
C TRP A 13 -17.35 -9.13 6.95
N SER A 14 -16.93 -10.05 6.08
CA SER A 14 -15.52 -10.48 5.99
C SER A 14 -15.09 -10.64 4.51
N PRO A 15 -15.10 -9.56 3.71
CA PRO A 15 -14.58 -9.63 2.36
C PRO A 15 -13.13 -10.12 2.38
N PRO A 16 -12.73 -11.03 1.50
CA PRO A 16 -11.33 -11.44 1.41
C PRO A 16 -10.48 -10.24 1.01
N ALA A 17 -9.29 -10.13 1.58
CA ALA A 17 -8.33 -9.12 1.17
C ALA A 17 -7.97 -9.29 -0.33
N PRO A 18 -7.62 -8.20 -1.03
CA PRO A 18 -7.08 -8.29 -2.38
C PRO A 18 -5.86 -9.22 -2.41
N ARG A 19 -5.65 -9.91 -3.54
CA ARG A 19 -4.53 -10.84 -3.70
C ARG A 19 -3.19 -10.10 -3.46
N GLY A 20 -2.37 -10.61 -2.56
CA GLY A 20 -1.08 -10.02 -2.19
C GLY A 20 -1.13 -8.95 -1.10
N PHE A 21 -2.29 -8.75 -0.47
CA PHE A 21 -2.54 -7.82 0.63
C PHE A 21 -3.17 -8.53 1.83
N GLY A 22 -2.78 -9.78 2.10
CA GLY A 22 -3.29 -10.53 3.23
C GLY A 22 -2.90 -9.89 4.56
N ASP A 23 -3.63 -10.22 5.63
CA ASP A 23 -3.37 -9.62 6.95
C ASP A 23 -2.13 -10.22 7.64
N ALA A 24 -1.52 -11.26 7.07
CA ALA A 24 -0.40 -11.97 7.67
C ALA A 24 0.94 -11.61 7.02
N MET A 25 2.01 -11.54 7.82
CA MET A 25 3.35 -11.14 7.36
C MET A 25 3.88 -12.02 6.21
N GLN A 26 3.55 -13.32 6.19
CA GLN A 26 3.96 -14.19 5.10
C GLN A 26 3.35 -13.79 3.75
N ASP A 27 2.13 -13.24 3.74
CA ASP A 27 1.46 -12.79 2.52
C ASP A 27 2.13 -11.52 1.97
N TRP A 28 2.70 -10.71 2.86
CA TRP A 28 3.50 -9.53 2.54
C TRP A 28 4.93 -9.87 2.08
N ALA A 29 5.46 -11.01 2.49
CA ALA A 29 6.78 -11.49 2.11
C ALA A 29 6.78 -12.34 0.83
N ASP A 30 5.60 -12.69 0.30
CA ASP A 30 5.47 -13.44 -0.94
C ASP A 30 6.14 -12.67 -2.12
N PRO A 31 7.09 -13.29 -2.85
CA PRO A 31 7.86 -12.61 -3.89
C PRO A 31 7.00 -12.04 -5.02
N ASP A 32 5.98 -12.79 -5.46
CA ASP A 32 5.09 -12.35 -6.53
C ASP A 32 4.21 -11.19 -6.05
N ALA A 33 3.68 -11.26 -4.83
CA ALA A 33 2.93 -10.17 -4.23
C ALA A 33 3.78 -8.89 -4.11
N LEU A 34 5.04 -9.01 -3.69
CA LEU A 34 5.98 -7.89 -3.62
C LEU A 34 6.21 -7.23 -4.98
N LEU A 35 6.47 -8.03 -6.02
CA LEU A 35 6.71 -7.52 -7.38
C LEU A 35 5.46 -6.82 -7.93
N ASN A 36 4.29 -7.44 -7.79
CA ASN A 36 3.02 -6.87 -8.22
C ASN A 36 2.72 -5.54 -7.52
N ARG A 37 2.98 -5.44 -6.21
CA ARG A 37 2.82 -4.20 -5.45
C ARG A 37 3.79 -3.12 -5.91
N ALA A 38 5.05 -3.46 -6.16
CA ALA A 38 6.05 -2.51 -6.65
C ALA A 38 5.66 -1.96 -8.05
N GLU A 39 5.20 -2.81 -8.97
CA GLU A 39 4.77 -2.39 -10.30
C GLU A 39 3.50 -1.53 -10.27
N LEU A 40 2.53 -1.90 -9.43
CA LEU A 40 1.34 -1.08 -9.19
C LEU A 40 1.74 0.29 -8.63
N ALA A 41 2.58 0.33 -7.61
CA ALA A 41 3.02 1.56 -6.95
C ALA A 41 3.77 2.48 -7.92
N ARG A 42 4.69 1.95 -8.73
CA ARG A 42 5.37 2.71 -9.79
C ARG A 42 4.40 3.23 -10.85
N THR A 43 3.43 2.43 -11.25
CA THR A 43 2.40 2.85 -12.22
C THR A 43 1.57 4.01 -11.69
N LEU A 44 1.16 3.95 -10.42
CA LEU A 44 0.44 5.03 -9.75
C LEU A 44 1.32 6.27 -9.57
N GLY A 45 2.57 6.08 -9.10
CA GLY A 45 3.54 7.16 -8.94
C GLY A 45 3.80 7.92 -10.23
N ARG A 46 3.98 7.23 -11.36
CA ARG A 46 4.11 7.85 -12.69
C ARG A 46 2.88 8.67 -13.08
N ARG A 47 1.67 8.15 -12.81
CA ARG A 47 0.42 8.88 -13.09
C ARG A 47 0.28 10.15 -12.24
N MET A 48 0.79 10.13 -11.01
CA MET A 48 0.72 11.26 -10.08
C MET A 48 1.86 12.28 -10.25
N ALA A 49 2.98 11.91 -10.89
CA ALA A 49 4.16 12.76 -11.01
C ALA A 49 3.94 14.09 -11.78
N GLY A 50 2.92 14.19 -12.64
CA GLY A 50 2.71 15.34 -13.53
C GLY A 50 1.78 16.44 -13.00
N ALA A 51 0.80 16.09 -12.16
CA ALA A 51 -0.20 17.02 -11.62
C ALA A 51 -0.67 16.65 -10.20
N GLY A 52 0.03 15.70 -9.56
CA GLY A 52 -0.33 15.19 -8.25
C GLY A 52 0.10 16.11 -7.10
N PRO A 53 -0.46 15.89 -5.91
CA PRO A 53 -0.09 16.63 -4.70
C PRO A 53 1.38 16.42 -4.33
N ASP A 54 1.94 17.31 -3.49
CA ASP A 54 3.25 17.11 -2.87
C ASP A 54 3.27 15.72 -2.21
N PRO A 55 4.26 14.85 -2.48
CA PRO A 55 4.39 13.54 -1.83
C PRO A 55 4.28 13.59 -0.31
N ARG A 56 4.69 14.70 0.33
CA ARG A 56 4.60 14.89 1.78
C ARG A 56 3.15 14.94 2.29
N ALA A 57 2.20 15.35 1.46
CA ALA A 57 0.78 15.39 1.81
C ALA A 57 0.19 14.00 2.08
N LEU A 58 0.88 12.92 1.67
CA LEU A 58 0.48 11.55 2.06
C LEU A 58 0.56 11.34 3.57
N LEU A 59 1.44 12.05 4.28
CA LEU A 59 1.57 11.94 5.74
C LEU A 59 0.38 12.56 6.50
N ASP A 60 -0.46 13.35 5.82
CA ASP A 60 -1.67 13.93 6.42
C ASP A 60 -2.84 12.93 6.43
N VAL A 61 -2.80 11.91 5.56
CA VAL A 61 -3.89 10.94 5.38
C VAL A 61 -3.50 9.50 5.75
N VAL A 62 -2.20 9.22 5.87
CA VAL A 62 -1.67 7.91 6.26
C VAL A 62 -1.03 8.00 7.63
N GLU A 63 -1.48 7.14 8.53
CA GLU A 63 -0.87 7.01 9.85
C GLU A 63 0.44 6.23 9.74
N VAL A 64 1.56 6.97 9.72
CA VAL A 64 2.91 6.41 9.67
C VAL A 64 3.62 6.72 11.00
N PRO A 65 4.21 5.74 11.71
CA PRO A 65 4.96 5.99 12.94
C PRO A 65 6.06 7.05 12.75
N PRO A 66 6.37 7.89 13.77
CA PRO A 66 7.39 8.94 13.65
C PRO A 66 8.79 8.44 13.25
N VAL A 67 9.12 7.21 13.64
CA VAL A 67 10.42 6.56 13.38
C VAL A 67 10.50 5.82 12.05
N ASP A 68 9.40 5.78 11.29
CA ASP A 68 9.35 5.01 10.05
C ASP A 68 10.18 5.69 8.93
N PRO A 69 11.02 4.93 8.19
CA PRO A 69 11.85 5.48 7.12
C PRO A 69 11.04 6.13 5.98
N VAL A 70 9.77 5.78 5.78
CA VAL A 70 8.89 6.41 4.78
C VAL A 70 8.85 7.93 4.93
N ARG A 71 8.85 8.44 6.16
CA ARG A 71 8.82 9.90 6.41
C ARG A 71 10.05 10.61 5.84
N ALA A 72 11.23 10.00 6.00
CA ALA A 72 12.48 10.53 5.47
C ALA A 72 12.49 10.46 3.93
N MET A 73 12.05 9.34 3.37
CA MET A 73 12.00 9.13 1.91
C MET A 73 11.04 10.10 1.20
N LEU A 74 9.86 10.36 1.76
CA LEU A 74 8.91 11.34 1.24
C LEU A 74 9.47 12.77 1.24
N SER A 75 10.35 13.06 2.20
CA SER A 75 10.97 14.38 2.36
C SER A 75 12.22 14.58 1.49
N ASP A 76 12.83 13.51 0.98
CA ASP A 76 14.08 13.58 0.20
C ASP A 76 13.84 14.11 -1.22
N SER A 77 14.18 15.38 -1.43
CA SER A 77 14.06 16.06 -2.71
C SER A 77 15.00 15.52 -3.80
N ARG A 78 15.98 14.66 -3.47
CA ARG A 78 16.82 13.97 -4.48
C ARG A 78 16.05 12.90 -5.24
N ILE A 79 14.95 12.40 -4.67
CA ILE A 79 14.08 11.39 -5.27
C ILE A 79 13.00 12.11 -6.09
N ALA A 80 12.72 11.62 -7.30
CA ALA A 80 11.66 12.18 -8.14
C ALA A 80 10.29 12.11 -7.41
N PRO A 81 9.38 13.10 -7.55
CA PRO A 81 8.11 13.12 -6.82
C PRO A 81 7.27 11.84 -7.00
N GLY A 82 7.15 11.36 -8.24
CA GLY A 82 6.43 10.12 -8.54
C GLY A 82 7.06 8.88 -7.89
N GLU A 83 8.40 8.85 -7.77
CA GLU A 83 9.12 7.76 -7.11
C GLU A 83 8.94 7.81 -5.60
N ARG A 84 8.91 9.01 -4.99
CA ARG A 84 8.55 9.18 -3.57
C ARG A 84 7.16 8.62 -3.26
N ILE A 85 6.18 8.94 -4.12
CA ILE A 85 4.81 8.40 -4.00
C ILE A 85 4.83 6.88 -4.17
N ALA A 86 5.51 6.36 -5.18
CA ALA A 86 5.60 4.92 -5.41
C ALA A 86 6.22 4.18 -4.21
N LEU A 87 7.30 4.71 -3.64
CA LEU A 87 7.96 4.12 -2.48
C LEU A 87 7.07 4.14 -1.24
N ALA A 88 6.30 5.21 -1.03
CA ALA A 88 5.33 5.26 0.05
C ALA A 88 4.20 4.23 -0.15
N LEU A 89 3.65 4.10 -1.36
CA LEU A 89 2.59 3.12 -1.67
C LEU A 89 3.05 1.67 -1.56
N ALA A 90 4.33 1.40 -1.83
CA ALA A 90 4.92 0.06 -1.71
C ALA A 90 5.31 -0.29 -0.27
N ALA A 91 5.44 0.71 0.62
CA ALA A 91 5.88 0.50 1.98
C ALA A 91 4.81 -0.20 2.82
N PRO A 92 5.20 -1.14 3.72
CA PRO A 92 4.26 -1.77 4.63
C PRO A 92 3.48 -0.75 5.47
N ALA A 93 4.13 0.34 5.91
CA ALA A 93 3.49 1.39 6.71
C ALA A 93 2.27 2.06 6.06
N PHE A 94 2.11 1.96 4.73
CA PHE A 94 0.97 2.55 4.02
C PHE A 94 -0.26 1.64 4.02
N GLN A 95 -0.08 0.33 4.18
CA GLN A 95 -1.13 -0.67 3.94
C GLN A 95 -1.30 -1.72 5.03
N TRP A 96 -0.32 -1.84 5.92
CA TRP A 96 -0.38 -2.75 7.05
C TRP A 96 -1.20 -2.10 8.18
N ARG A 97 -2.25 -2.80 8.61
CA ARG A 97 -2.98 -2.56 9.87
C ARG A 97 -2.58 -3.60 10.90
#